data_AF-A0A7W9YB54-F1
#
_entry.id   AF-A0A7W9YB54-F1
#
_cell.length_a   1.000
_cell.length_b   1.000
_cell.length_c   1.000
_cell.angle_alpha   90.00
_cell.angle_beta   90.00
_cell.angle_gamma   90.00
#
_symmetry.space_group_name_H-M   'P 1'
#
loop_
_entity.id
_entity.type
_entity.pdbx_description
1 polymer ?
#
loop_
_entity_poly.entity_id
_entity_poly.type
_entity_poly.pdbx_seq_one_letter_code
_entity_poly.pdbx_strand_id
1 'polypeptide(L)'
;MNKETGNRVVSQYIDSVTGKPVKDDNEAKGYARGENDYVILTDDDLDAVALDTVKTIDIKTFASADSIEWVYLEKPHYLMPDDPVGHEASQ
;
A
#
# COMPACT_ATOMS: atom_id res chain seq x y z
N MET A 1 11.30 24.63 -12.37
CA MET A 1 11.14 25.96 -13.02
C MET A 1 12.34 26.22 -13.91
N ASN A 2 12.14 26.85 -15.07
CA ASN A 2 13.22 27.22 -15.97
C ASN A 2 13.94 28.43 -15.37
N LYS A 3 15.26 28.31 -15.15
CA LYS A 3 16.06 29.31 -14.44
C LYS A 3 16.25 30.61 -15.23
N GLU A 4 16.18 30.55 -16.56
CA GLU A 4 16.40 31.70 -17.44
C GLU A 4 15.11 32.44 -17.75
N THR A 5 14.00 31.71 -17.91
CA THR A 5 12.71 32.28 -18.32
C THR A 5 11.72 32.43 -17.17
N GLY A 6 11.98 31.83 -16.00
CA GLY A 6 11.05 31.81 -14.86
C GLY A 6 9.80 30.94 -15.06
N ASN A 7 9.68 30.29 -16.22
CA ASN A 7 8.49 29.52 -16.57
C ASN A 7 8.40 28.19 -15.80
N ARG A 8 7.17 27.70 -15.61
CA ARG A 8 6.92 26.35 -15.10
C ARG A 8 7.48 25.33 -16.09
N VAL A 9 8.20 24.34 -15.57
CA VAL A 9 8.73 23.23 -16.37
C VAL A 9 7.71 22.11 -16.33
N VAL A 10 7.48 21.49 -17.48
CA VAL A 10 6.62 20.33 -17.63
C VAL A 10 7.52 19.15 -17.97
N SER A 11 7.33 18.03 -17.29
CA SER A 11 8.01 16.77 -17.63
C SER A 11 7.14 16.01 -18.63
N GLN A 12 7.76 15.35 -19.60
CA GLN A 12 7.07 14.54 -20.58
C GLN A 12 7.90 13.28 -20.87
N TYR A 13 7.25 12.13 -20.81
CA TYR A 13 7.88 10.86 -21.15
C TYR A 13 7.92 10.69 -22.68
N ILE A 14 9.07 10.25 -23.17
CA ILE A 14 9.34 10.02 -24.59
C ILE A 14 9.74 8.56 -24.75
N ASP A 15 9.11 7.86 -25.70
CA ASP A 15 9.47 6.49 -26.06
C ASP A 15 10.88 6.47 -26.66
N SER A 16 11.77 5.66 -26.08
CA SER A 16 13.21 5.70 -26.39
C SER A 16 13.56 5.20 -27.79
N VAL A 17 12.68 4.46 -28.44
CA VAL A 17 12.89 3.90 -29.78
C VAL A 17 12.32 4.82 -30.85
N THR A 18 11.12 5.34 -30.63
CA THR A 18 10.37 6.12 -31.63
C THR A 18 10.55 7.62 -31.47
N GLY A 19 11.04 8.09 -30.31
CA GLY A 19 11.21 9.51 -30.00
C GLY A 19 9.89 10.26 -29.82
N LYS A 20 8.77 9.54 -29.70
CA LYS A 20 7.43 10.13 -29.60
C LYS A 20 6.98 10.27 -28.14
N PRO A 21 6.13 11.26 -27.85
CA PRO A 21 5.40 11.35 -26.59
C PRO A 21 4.71 10.03 -26.22
N VAL A 22 4.95 9.54 -25.01
CA VAL A 22 4.11 8.51 -24.41
C VAL A 22 2.88 9.22 -23.83
N LYS A 23 1.69 8.70 -24.15
CA LYS A 23 0.44 9.16 -23.52
C LYS A 23 0.32 8.48 -22.15
N ASP A 24 -0.31 9.15 -21.19
CA ASP A 24 -0.51 8.62 -19.83
C ASP A 24 -1.12 7.20 -19.85
N ASP A 25 -2.11 6.93 -20.71
CA ASP A 25 -2.74 5.59 -20.85
C ASP A 25 -1.79 4.49 -21.38
N ASN A 26 -0.65 4.88 -21.94
CA ASN A 26 0.37 3.97 -22.47
C ASN A 26 1.61 3.89 -21.56
N GLU A 27 1.59 4.55 -20.40
CA GLU A 27 2.65 4.45 -19.40
C GLU A 27 2.43 3.21 -18.53
N ALA A 28 3.44 2.34 -18.45
CA ALA A 28 3.39 1.15 -17.62
C ALA A 28 4.61 1.13 -16.67
N LYS A 29 4.37 0.83 -15.38
CA LYS A 29 5.43 0.68 -14.39
C LYS A 29 5.99 -0.74 -14.45
N GLY A 30 7.13 -0.89 -15.12
CA GLY A 30 7.91 -2.13 -15.10
C GLY A 30 8.78 -2.22 -13.84
N TYR A 31 8.67 -3.32 -13.10
CA TYR A 31 9.56 -3.66 -11.99
C TYR A 31 10.61 -4.66 -12.48
N ALA A 32 11.89 -4.38 -12.24
CA ALA A 32 12.98 -5.27 -12.65
C ALA A 32 13.01 -6.52 -11.75
N ARG A 33 13.00 -7.70 -12.38
CA ARG A 33 13.13 -9.01 -11.72
C ARG A 33 14.52 -9.63 -11.94
N GLY A 34 15.28 -9.12 -12.91
CA GLY A 34 16.63 -9.56 -13.23
C GLY A 34 17.25 -8.68 -14.32
N GLU A 35 18.45 -9.03 -14.76
CA GLU A 35 19.13 -8.29 -15.82
C GLU A 35 18.37 -8.48 -17.14
N ASN A 36 17.77 -7.40 -17.66
CA ASN A 36 16.88 -7.39 -18.83
C ASN A 36 15.53 -8.13 -18.65
N ASP A 37 15.12 -8.41 -17.40
CA ASP A 37 13.80 -9.00 -17.11
C ASP A 37 12.93 -8.00 -16.32
N TYR A 38 11.82 -7.59 -16.92
CA TYR A 38 10.89 -6.61 -16.37
C TYR A 38 9.49 -7.20 -16.31
N VAL A 39 8.86 -7.11 -15.14
CA VAL A 39 7.46 -7.45 -14.95
C VAL A 39 6.67 -6.15 -14.92
N ILE A 40 5.70 -6.01 -15.82
CA ILE A 40 4.71 -4.94 -15.76
C ILE A 40 3.64 -5.41 -14.78
N LEU A 41 3.45 -4.67 -13.69
CA LEU A 41 2.33 -4.86 -12.78
C LEU A 41 1.30 -3.78 -13.10
N THR A 42 0.08 -4.18 -13.45
CA THR A 42 -1.06 -3.29 -13.61
C THR A 42 -1.78 -3.12 -12.27
N ASP A 43 -2.61 -2.09 -12.15
CA ASP A 43 -3.46 -1.91 -10.96
C ASP A 43 -4.43 -3.10 -10.80
N ASP A 44 -4.95 -3.64 -11.90
CA ASP A 44 -5.79 -4.86 -11.90
C ASP A 44 -5.03 -6.09 -11.37
N ASP A 45 -3.73 -6.24 -11.66
CA ASP A 45 -2.91 -7.33 -11.11
C ASP A 45 -2.74 -7.20 -9.60
N LEU A 46 -2.63 -5.97 -9.08
CA LEU A 46 -2.53 -5.68 -7.65
C LEU A 46 -3.86 -5.93 -6.94
N ASP A 47 -4.98 -5.56 -7.56
CA ASP A 47 -6.32 -5.83 -7.04
C ASP A 47 -6.63 -7.33 -7.04
N ALA A 48 -6.18 -8.08 -8.06
CA ALA A 48 -6.36 -9.53 -8.12
C ALA A 48 -5.62 -10.31 -7.01
N VAL A 49 -4.54 -9.75 -6.46
CA VAL A 49 -3.79 -10.33 -5.33
C VAL A 49 -4.11 -9.67 -3.99
N ALA A 50 -4.91 -8.61 -3.98
CA ALA A 50 -5.31 -7.94 -2.76
C ALA A 50 -6.02 -8.96 -1.88
N LEU A 51 -5.46 -9.22 -0.69
CA LEU A 51 -6.17 -10.03 0.30
C LEU A 51 -7.46 -9.31 0.65
N ASP A 52 -8.57 -10.06 0.58
CA ASP A 52 -9.85 -9.66 1.16
C ASP A 52 -9.57 -9.07 2.55
N THR A 53 -9.83 -7.77 2.71
CA THR A 53 -9.57 -7.07 3.97
C THR A 53 -10.70 -7.44 4.92
N VAL A 54 -10.67 -8.67 5.44
CA VAL A 54 -11.64 -9.12 6.43
C VAL A 54 -11.39 -8.33 7.71
N LYS A 55 -12.19 -7.29 7.95
CA LYS A 55 -12.16 -6.47 9.18
C LYS A 55 -12.84 -7.22 10.34
N THR A 56 -12.51 -8.51 10.53
CA THR A 56 -13.05 -9.34 11.60
C THR A 56 -11.90 -9.80 12.48
N ILE A 57 -12.04 -9.58 13.79
CA ILE A 57 -11.07 -10.03 14.78
C ILE A 57 -11.58 -11.36 15.33
N ASP A 58 -10.84 -12.44 15.04
CA ASP A 58 -11.10 -13.78 15.58
C ASP A 58 -10.17 -14.06 16.77
N ILE A 59 -10.76 -14.39 17.92
CA ILE A 59 -10.02 -14.73 19.14
C ILE A 59 -9.68 -16.21 19.11
N LYS A 60 -8.43 -16.55 18.78
CA LYS A 60 -7.97 -17.94 18.74
C LYS A 60 -7.63 -18.53 20.11
N THR A 61 -6.98 -17.78 20.99
CA THR A 61 -6.48 -18.26 22.30
C THR A 61 -6.08 -17.09 23.20
N PHE A 62 -6.14 -17.30 24.52
CA PHE A 62 -5.60 -16.39 25.53
C PHE A 62 -4.21 -16.86 25.95
N ALA A 63 -3.25 -15.93 26.03
CA ALA A 63 -1.88 -16.19 26.46
C ALA A 63 -1.52 -15.31 27.67
N SER A 64 -0.57 -15.75 28.49
CA SER A 64 -0.01 -14.95 29.58
C SER A 64 0.76 -13.76 29.00
N ALA A 65 0.63 -12.57 29.60
CA ALA A 65 1.33 -11.39 29.11
C ALA A 65 2.86 -11.57 29.06
N ASP A 66 3.42 -12.29 30.04
CA ASP A 66 4.85 -12.57 30.14
C ASP A 66 5.38 -13.52 29.04
N SER A 67 4.49 -14.16 28.26
CA SER A 67 4.90 -15.03 27.16
C SER A 67 5.10 -14.28 25.84
N ILE A 68 4.82 -12.97 25.79
CA ILE A 68 5.00 -12.13 24.61
C ILE A 68 6.22 -11.24 24.82
N GLU A 69 7.29 -11.47 24.06
CA GLU A 69 8.46 -10.59 24.11
C GLU A 69 8.20 -9.21 23.48
N TRP A 70 8.81 -8.17 24.04
CA TRP A 70 8.65 -6.78 23.60
C TRP A 70 8.99 -6.53 22.13
N VAL A 71 9.83 -7.37 21.53
CA VAL A 71 10.20 -7.29 20.10
C VAL A 71 9.00 -7.49 19.16
N TYR A 72 7.92 -8.12 19.64
CA TYR A 72 6.70 -8.36 18.85
C TYR A 72 5.66 -7.23 18.97
N LEU A 73 5.94 -6.16 19.73
CA LEU A 73 5.01 -5.04 19.90
C LEU A 73 5.28 -3.91 18.91
N GLU A 74 4.68 -3.99 17.71
CA GLU A 74 5.03 -3.04 16.63
C GLU A 74 4.16 -1.76 16.60
N LYS A 75 2.92 -1.77 17.12
CA LYS A 75 2.10 -0.56 17.41
C LYS A 75 0.78 -0.97 18.07
N PRO A 76 0.49 -0.53 19.31
CA PRO A 76 -0.78 -0.86 19.95
C PRO A 76 -1.94 -0.09 19.28
N HIS A 77 -3.01 -0.81 18.95
CA HIS A 77 -4.28 -0.24 18.51
C HIS A 77 -5.31 -0.49 19.60
N TYR A 78 -5.96 0.57 20.06
CA TYR A 78 -7.00 0.47 21.08
C TYR A 78 -8.34 0.16 20.41
N LEU A 79 -8.99 -0.89 20.87
CA LEU A 79 -10.33 -1.27 20.43
C LEU A 79 -11.34 -0.77 21.47
N MET A 80 -12.41 -0.14 21.00
CA MET A 80 -13.56 0.26 21.80
C MET A 80 -14.78 -0.49 21.26
N PRO A 81 -15.68 -1.00 22.13
CA PRO A 81 -16.94 -1.56 21.66
C PRO A 81 -17.75 -0.50 20.91
N ASP A 82 -18.30 -0.88 19.75
CA ASP A 82 -19.09 0.01 18.87
C ASP A 82 -20.59 0.02 19.23
N ASP A 83 -21.01 -0.74 20.26
CA ASP A 83 -22.42 -0.91 20.66
C ASP A 83 -22.68 -0.50 22.13
N PRO A 84 -23.88 0.01 22.48
CA PRO A 84 -24.23 0.45 23.85
C PRO A 84 -24.21 -0.66 24.91
N VAL A 85 -24.16 -1.93 24.49
CA VAL A 85 -24.14 -3.10 25.39
C VAL A 85 -22.84 -3.19 26.20
N GLY A 86 -21.78 -2.50 25.79
CA GLY A 86 -20.52 -2.39 26.55
C GLY A 86 -20.65 -1.68 27.91
N HIS A 87 -21.76 -1.00 28.18
CA HIS A 87 -21.97 -0.31 29.47
C HIS A 87 -22.50 -1.22 30.60
N GLU A 88 -22.97 -2.44 30.32
CA GLU A 88 -23.64 -3.29 31.33
C GLU A 88 -22.71 -4.31 32.01
N ALA A 89 -21.42 -4.36 31.66
CA ALA A 89 -20.44 -5.22 32.31
C ALA A 89 -19.60 -4.50 33.39
N SER A 90 -20.01 -3.29 33.80
CA SER A 90 -19.40 -2.52 34.88
C SER A 90 -20.44 -2.20 35.95
N GLN A 91 -21.00 -3.22 36.58
CA GLN A 91 -21.58 -3.15 37.92
C GLN A 91 -21.17 -4.35 38.75
#